data_AF-A0A2T4BZK0-F1
#
_entry.id   AF-A0A2T4BZK0-F1
#
_cell.length_a   1.000
_cell.length_b   1.000
_cell.length_c   1.000
_cell.angle_alpha   90.00
_cell.angle_beta   90.00
_cell.angle_gamma   90.00
#
_symmetry.space_group_name_H-M   'P 1'
#
loop_
_entity.id
_entity.type
_entity.pdbx_description
1 polymer ?
#
loop_
_entity_poly.entity_id
_entity_poly.type
_entity_poly.pdbx_seq_one_letter_code
_entity_poly.pdbx_strand_id
1 'polypeptide(L)'
;LSEAIIDLYAAILGYLAGTLHYFGLNTAVRLIKSVVVSKDDMKARYEPVQIVQARFRRIAEMAEAQDLGGLVDGIQGIEQHLKQKTERDEVQMQFLKEAIKELNQPINRIDSRLAMIQDGIEQQVRTQILRAISTIPYGSHHKTASKGRLEGSGRWLLSKPVFGEWRKRSYSSVLWLHGIPGSGKTKLASLVVDEI
;
A
#
# COMPACT_ATOMS: atom_id res chain seq x y z
N LEU A 1 4.18 6.20 56.66
CA LEU A 1 5.23 5.65 55.77
C LEU A 1 4.76 4.39 55.04
N SER A 2 4.28 3.37 55.77
CA SER A 2 3.81 2.08 55.22
C SER A 2 2.75 2.22 54.11
N GLU A 3 1.72 3.04 54.31
CA GLU A 3 0.64 3.24 53.32
C GLU A 3 1.16 3.85 52.01
N ALA A 4 2.08 4.82 52.09
CA ALA A 4 2.69 5.46 50.92
C ALA A 4 3.62 4.51 50.13
N ILE A 5 4.26 3.53 50.80
CA ILE A 5 5.07 2.49 50.14
C ILE A 5 4.16 1.51 49.40
N ILE A 6 3.03 1.11 50.01
CA ILE A 6 2.06 0.21 49.39
C ILE A 6 1.45 0.86 48.14
N ASP A 7 1.09 2.14 48.22
CA ASP A 7 0.57 2.91 47.08
C ASP A 7 1.60 2.96 45.93
N LEU A 8 2.88 3.20 46.26
CA LEU A 8 3.96 3.26 45.27
C LEU A 8 4.19 1.90 44.60
N TYR A 9 4.22 0.83 45.41
CA TYR A 9 4.34 -0.54 44.90
C TYR A 9 3.17 -0.92 44.00
N ALA A 10 1.93 -0.58 44.38
CA ALA A 10 0.75 -0.84 43.57
C ALA A 10 0.79 -0.11 42.23
N ALA A 11 1.22 1.17 42.23
CA ALA A 11 1.37 1.96 41.01
C ALA A 11 2.45 1.39 40.07
N ILE A 12 3.61 1.01 40.60
CA ILE A 12 4.71 0.40 39.84
C ILE A 12 4.28 -0.95 39.27
N LEU A 13 3.65 -1.82 40.07
CA LEU A 13 3.17 -3.12 39.62
C LEU A 13 2.08 -3.00 38.54
N GLY A 14 1.17 -2.03 38.67
CA GLY A 14 0.17 -1.74 37.64
C GLY A 14 0.80 -1.31 36.31
N TYR A 15 1.80 -0.45 36.36
CA TYR A 15 2.55 -0.04 35.18
C TYR A 15 3.35 -1.20 34.55
N LEU A 16 4.03 -2.00 35.38
CA LEU A 16 4.80 -3.17 34.93
C LEU A 16 3.90 -4.25 34.32
N ALA A 17 2.73 -4.52 34.90
CA ALA A 17 1.77 -5.46 34.34
C ALA A 17 1.24 -4.99 32.97
N GLY A 18 0.92 -3.70 32.85
CA GLY A 18 0.47 -3.10 31.59
C GLY A 18 1.55 -3.11 30.49
N THR A 19 2.80 -2.86 30.85
CA THR A 19 3.93 -2.91 29.92
C THR A 19 4.34 -4.35 29.56
N LEU A 20 4.39 -5.28 30.53
CA LEU A 20 4.62 -6.70 30.26
C LEU A 20 3.55 -7.29 29.34
N HIS A 21 2.27 -6.91 29.51
CA HIS A 21 1.20 -7.32 28.59
C HIS A 21 1.41 -6.76 27.18
N TYR A 22 1.94 -5.54 27.04
CA TYR A 22 2.28 -4.95 25.74
C TYR A 22 3.48 -5.64 25.07
N PHE A 23 4.54 -5.93 25.84
CA PHE A 23 5.77 -6.55 25.34
C PHE A 23 5.71 -8.08 25.19
N GLY A 24 4.76 -8.74 25.85
CA GLY A 24 4.49 -10.19 25.71
C GLY A 24 3.74 -10.58 24.43
N LEU A 25 3.32 -9.60 23.62
CA LEU A 25 2.70 -9.85 22.32
C LEU A 25 3.76 -10.16 21.24
N ASN A 26 3.43 -11.06 20.32
CA ASN A 26 4.31 -11.41 19.20
C ASN A 26 4.74 -10.15 18.41
N THR A 27 5.98 -10.14 17.92
CA THR A 27 6.63 -8.99 17.26
C THR A 27 5.77 -8.34 16.17
N ALA A 28 5.00 -9.13 15.41
CA ALA A 28 4.08 -8.63 14.38
C ALA A 28 2.90 -7.82 14.96
N VAL A 29 2.32 -8.28 16.08
CA VAL A 29 1.24 -7.56 16.79
C VAL A 29 1.77 -6.27 17.41
N ARG A 30 3.03 -6.28 17.89
CA ARG A 30 3.71 -5.09 18.42
C ARG A 30 3.93 -4.03 17.36
N LEU A 31 4.29 -4.42 16.12
CA LEU A 31 4.43 -3.49 15.00
C LEU A 31 3.11 -2.80 14.66
N ILE A 32 2.02 -3.56 14.53
CA ILE A 32 0.69 -3.01 14.22
C ILE A 32 0.19 -2.10 15.35
N LYS A 33 0.35 -2.52 16.61
CA LYS A 33 -0.05 -1.69 17.77
C LYS A 33 0.81 -0.43 17.91
N SER A 34 2.09 -0.47 17.55
CA SER A 34 2.98 0.71 17.62
C SER A 34 2.62 1.82 16.62
N VAL A 35 1.90 1.50 15.55
CA VAL A 35 1.34 2.49 14.62
C VAL A 35 0.13 3.21 15.23
N VAL A 36 -0.53 2.60 16.22
CA VAL A 36 -1.74 3.12 16.87
C VAL A 36 -1.46 3.74 18.25
N VAL A 37 -0.44 3.26 18.96
CA VAL A 37 -0.07 3.75 20.30
C VAL A 37 0.93 4.91 20.17
N SER A 38 0.46 6.14 20.43
CA SER A 38 1.30 7.34 20.48
C SER A 38 2.26 7.32 21.68
N LYS A 39 3.41 8.01 21.55
CA LYS A 39 4.33 8.34 22.67
C LYS A 39 3.59 8.95 23.87
N ASP A 40 2.50 9.66 23.63
CA ASP A 40 1.70 10.31 24.67
C ASP A 40 0.90 9.31 25.52
N ASP A 41 0.50 8.17 24.95
CA ASP A 41 -0.28 7.13 25.65
C ASP A 41 0.59 6.35 26.66
N MET A 42 1.88 6.18 26.34
CA MET A 42 2.86 5.61 27.28
C MET A 42 3.22 6.58 28.40
N LYS A 43 3.36 7.88 28.10
CA LYS A 43 3.57 8.91 29.14
C LYS A 43 2.38 8.98 30.10
N ALA A 44 1.16 9.00 29.57
CA ALA A 44 -0.06 9.03 30.37
C ALA A 44 -0.18 7.82 31.33
N ARG A 45 0.33 6.64 30.94
CA ARG A 45 0.38 5.45 31.80
C ARG A 45 1.44 5.50 32.89
N TYR A 46 2.49 6.32 32.72
CA TYR A 46 3.56 6.50 33.71
C TYR A 46 3.28 7.65 34.69
N GLU A 47 2.40 8.58 34.33
CA GLU A 47 1.95 9.71 35.17
C GLU A 47 1.56 9.30 36.61
N PRO A 48 0.77 8.23 36.84
CA PRO A 48 0.37 7.83 38.19
C PRO A 48 1.56 7.38 39.06
N VAL A 49 2.56 6.74 38.46
CA VAL A 49 3.79 6.32 39.15
C VAL A 49 4.57 7.54 39.61
N GLN A 50 4.70 8.56 38.76
CA GLN A 50 5.39 9.81 39.11
C GLN A 50 4.69 10.56 40.24
N ILE A 51 3.36 10.65 40.21
CA ILE A 51 2.55 11.35 41.23
C ILE A 51 2.73 10.68 42.60
N VAL A 52 2.61 9.36 42.66
CA VAL A 52 2.73 8.61 43.92
C VAL A 52 4.18 8.61 44.42
N GLN A 53 5.18 8.54 43.53
CA GLN A 53 6.59 8.67 43.87
C GLN A 53 6.92 10.04 44.47
N ALA A 54 6.36 11.13 43.93
CA ALA A 54 6.55 12.47 44.48
C ALA A 54 5.90 12.63 45.87
N ARG A 55 4.75 11.99 46.11
CA ARG A 55 4.09 11.96 47.43
C ARG A 55 4.92 11.16 48.44
N PHE A 56 5.44 10.00 48.04
CA PHE A 56 6.33 9.19 48.87
C PHE A 56 7.61 9.93 49.23
N ARG A 57 8.25 10.59 48.24
CA ARG A 57 9.48 11.37 48.43
C ARG A 57 9.31 12.49 49.48
N ARG A 58 8.20 13.24 49.46
CA ARG A 58 7.90 14.24 50.49
C ARG A 58 7.77 13.65 51.90
N ILE A 59 7.15 12.48 52.03
CA ILE A 59 6.94 11.83 53.33
C ILE A 59 8.24 11.18 53.84
N ALA A 60 9.07 10.66 52.92
CA ALA A 60 10.37 10.07 53.20
C ALA A 60 11.42 11.11 53.63
N GLU A 61 11.49 12.26 52.94
CA GLU A 61 12.34 13.41 53.31
C GLU A 61 12.01 13.98 54.70
N MET A 62 10.75 13.84 55.14
CA MET A 62 10.31 14.25 56.48
C MET A 62 10.61 13.21 57.57
N ALA A 63 10.91 11.96 57.23
CA ALA A 63 10.97 10.84 58.18
C ALA A 63 12.39 10.36 58.52
N GLU A 64 13.34 10.32 57.57
CA GLU A 64 14.68 9.77 57.82
C GLU A 64 15.66 10.18 56.71
N ALA A 65 16.59 11.09 57.03
CA ALA A 65 17.52 11.68 56.07
C ALA A 65 18.76 10.81 55.74
N GLN A 66 18.74 9.47 55.89
CA GLN A 66 19.99 8.70 55.71
C GLN A 66 19.92 7.37 54.95
N ASP A 67 18.77 6.68 54.84
CA ASP A 67 18.73 5.34 54.19
C ASP A 67 17.96 5.31 52.85
N LEU A 68 17.17 6.34 52.53
CA LEU A 68 16.39 6.42 51.27
C LEU A 68 17.16 6.91 50.05
N GLY A 69 18.35 7.49 50.23
CA GLY A 69 19.17 8.03 49.14
C GLY A 69 19.61 6.96 48.13
N GLY A 70 20.07 5.80 48.61
CA GLY A 70 20.57 4.73 47.74
C GLY A 70 19.50 4.10 46.83
N LEU A 71 18.25 4.02 47.30
CA LEU A 71 17.12 3.56 46.49
C LEU A 71 16.73 4.56 45.40
N VAL A 72 16.82 5.86 45.69
CA VAL A 72 16.54 6.93 44.73
C VAL A 72 17.59 6.96 43.62
N ASP A 73 18.88 6.82 43.97
CA ASP A 73 19.98 6.74 43.00
C ASP A 73 19.84 5.50 42.09
N GLY A 74 19.41 4.36 42.66
CA GLY A 74 19.11 3.15 41.89
C GLY A 74 17.97 3.34 40.87
N ILE A 75 16.88 4.00 41.26
CA ILE A 75 15.76 4.32 40.37
C ILE A 75 16.22 5.27 39.26
N GLN A 76 17.03 6.27 39.59
CA GLN A 76 17.54 7.24 38.61
C GLN A 76 18.47 6.57 37.59
N GLY A 77 19.29 5.61 38.02
CA GLY A 77 20.11 4.78 37.12
C GLY A 77 19.27 3.93 36.16
N ILE A 78 18.17 3.35 36.65
CA ILE A 78 17.21 2.59 35.82
C ILE A 78 16.54 3.50 34.79
N GLU A 79 16.10 4.71 35.19
CA GLU A 79 15.49 5.68 34.26
C GLU A 79 16.44 6.09 33.13
N GLN A 80 17.73 6.31 33.44
CA GLN A 80 18.74 6.63 32.42
C GLN A 80 18.95 5.46 31.45
N HIS A 81 19.02 4.23 31.96
CA HIS A 81 19.17 3.04 31.14
C HIS A 81 17.97 2.82 30.22
N LEU A 82 16.75 3.06 30.72
CA LEU A 82 15.52 2.97 29.93
C LEU A 82 15.45 4.04 28.83
N LYS A 83 15.89 5.27 29.12
CA LYS A 83 15.98 6.34 28.10
C LYS A 83 16.95 5.96 26.98
N GLN A 84 18.17 5.53 27.32
CA GLN A 84 19.15 5.10 26.32
C GLN A 84 18.67 3.93 25.47
N LYS A 85 17.98 2.96 26.09
CA LYS A 85 17.41 1.82 25.36
C LYS A 85 16.32 2.27 24.39
N THR A 86 15.45 3.18 24.83
CA THR A 86 14.39 3.76 23.98
C THR A 86 14.98 4.52 22.79
N GLU A 87 16.02 5.32 23.00
CA GLU A 87 16.71 6.03 21.93
C GLU A 87 17.37 5.08 20.92
N ARG A 88 18.01 4.00 21.39
CA ARG A 88 18.55 2.95 20.51
C ARG A 88 17.47 2.27 19.68
N ASP A 89 16.36 1.91 20.30
CA ASP A 89 15.25 1.25 19.62
C ASP A 89 14.60 2.20 18.58
N GLU A 90 14.53 3.50 18.87
CA GLU A 90 14.07 4.52 17.92
C GLU A 90 14.99 4.63 16.69
N VAL A 91 16.31 4.64 16.90
CA VAL A 91 17.28 4.66 15.79
C VAL A 91 17.17 3.40 14.93
N GLN A 92 17.06 2.21 15.55
CA GLN A 92 16.85 0.97 14.82
C GLN A 92 15.53 0.94 14.04
N MET A 93 14.46 1.47 14.63
CA MET A 93 13.16 1.58 13.96
C MET A 93 13.23 2.51 12.74
N GLN A 94 13.98 3.61 12.81
CA GLN A 94 14.19 4.48 11.65
C GLN A 94 14.97 3.78 10.55
N PHE A 95 16.02 3.02 10.89
CA PHE A 95 16.76 2.23 9.92
C PHE A 95 15.86 1.20 9.22
N LEU A 96 15.01 0.50 9.99
CA LEU A 96 14.06 -0.46 9.43
C LEU A 96 13.04 0.20 8.49
N LYS A 97 12.54 1.40 8.84
CA LYS A 97 11.63 2.15 7.97
C LYS A 97 12.28 2.52 6.65
N GLU A 98 13.52 2.97 6.67
CA GLU A 98 14.22 3.33 5.44
C GLU A 98 14.51 2.08 4.59
N ALA A 99 14.92 0.97 5.20
CA ALA A 99 15.10 -0.30 4.49
C ALA A 99 13.80 -0.80 3.82
N ILE A 100 12.64 -0.70 4.49
CA ILE A 100 11.33 -1.05 3.89
C ILE A 100 11.00 -0.10 2.72
N LYS A 101 11.29 1.19 2.88
CA LYS A 101 11.06 2.19 1.83
C LYS A 101 11.94 1.94 0.60
N GLU A 102 13.18 1.51 0.79
CA GLU A 102 14.08 1.11 -0.29
C GLU A 102 13.55 -0.13 -1.05
N LEU A 103 12.89 -1.07 -0.35
CA LEU A 103 12.29 -2.26 -0.98
C LEU A 103 11.05 -1.97 -1.82
N ASN A 104 10.34 -0.86 -1.60
CA ASN A 104 9.15 -0.51 -2.39
C ASN A 104 9.48 -0.28 -3.87
N GLN A 105 10.66 0.29 -4.17
CA GLN A 105 11.07 0.56 -5.56
C GLN A 105 11.25 -0.73 -6.37
N PRO A 106 12.01 -1.74 -5.91
CA PRO A 106 12.07 -3.07 -6.53
C PRO A 106 10.70 -3.74 -6.70
N ILE A 107 9.84 -3.69 -5.68
CA ILE A 107 8.51 -4.34 -5.73
C ILE A 107 7.66 -3.74 -6.85
N ASN A 108 7.57 -2.41 -6.93
CA ASN A 108 6.82 -1.74 -8.01
C ASN A 108 7.38 -2.07 -9.41
N ARG A 109 8.70 -2.26 -9.52
CA ARG A 109 9.33 -2.68 -10.79
C ARG A 109 8.95 -4.11 -11.16
N ILE A 110 8.81 -5.00 -10.18
CA ILE A 110 8.37 -6.38 -10.42
C ILE A 110 6.92 -6.38 -10.90
N ASP A 111 6.02 -5.61 -10.27
CA ASP A 111 4.62 -5.50 -10.70
C ASP A 111 4.50 -5.04 -12.16
N SER A 112 5.26 -4.00 -12.53
CA SER A 112 5.31 -3.50 -13.90
C SER A 112 5.78 -4.57 -14.90
N ARG A 113 6.79 -5.38 -14.52
CA ARG A 113 7.28 -6.48 -15.36
C ARG A 113 6.28 -7.62 -15.48
N LEU A 114 5.57 -7.95 -14.40
CA LEU A 114 4.52 -8.96 -14.40
C LEU A 114 3.37 -8.56 -15.33
N ALA A 115 2.95 -7.30 -15.30
CA ALA A 115 1.94 -6.78 -16.23
C ALA A 115 2.38 -6.96 -17.70
N MET A 116 3.63 -6.60 -18.03
CA MET A 116 4.16 -6.80 -19.39
C MET A 116 4.19 -8.27 -19.82
N ILE A 117 4.54 -9.18 -18.90
CA ILE A 117 4.55 -10.62 -19.17
C ILE A 117 3.12 -11.13 -19.39
N GLN A 118 2.18 -10.70 -18.55
CA GLN A 118 0.77 -11.06 -18.68
C GLN A 118 0.21 -10.61 -20.04
N ASP A 119 0.41 -9.34 -20.41
CA ASP A 119 0.00 -8.80 -21.71
C ASP A 119 0.60 -9.60 -22.86
N GLY A 120 1.88 -9.99 -22.75
CA GLY A 120 2.57 -10.81 -23.73
C GLY A 120 1.94 -12.20 -23.90
N ILE A 121 1.61 -12.87 -22.79
CA ILE A 121 0.96 -14.18 -22.80
C ILE A 121 -0.45 -14.07 -23.40
N GLU A 122 -1.24 -13.09 -22.98
CA GLU A 122 -2.59 -12.86 -23.50
C GLU A 122 -2.57 -12.61 -25.02
N GLN A 123 -1.60 -11.82 -25.49
CA GLN A 123 -1.42 -11.54 -26.91
C GLN A 123 -1.01 -12.78 -27.71
N GLN A 124 -0.16 -13.65 -27.14
CA GLN A 124 0.21 -14.92 -27.77
C GLN A 124 -0.99 -15.86 -27.88
N VAL A 125 -1.75 -16.03 -26.80
CA VAL A 125 -2.96 -16.86 -26.78
C VAL A 125 -3.99 -16.34 -27.80
N ARG A 126 -4.25 -15.04 -27.81
CA ARG A 126 -5.15 -14.42 -28.80
C ARG A 126 -4.70 -14.67 -30.23
N THR A 127 -3.40 -14.56 -30.50
CA THR A 127 -2.83 -14.82 -31.82
C THR A 127 -3.00 -16.30 -32.22
N GLN A 128 -2.79 -17.22 -31.28
CA GLN A 128 -2.95 -18.65 -31.52
C GLN A 128 -4.41 -19.02 -31.84
N ILE A 129 -5.36 -18.49 -31.06
CA ILE A 129 -6.80 -18.69 -31.30
C ILE A 129 -7.18 -18.18 -32.69
N LEU A 130 -6.76 -16.96 -33.06
CA LEU A 130 -7.08 -16.40 -34.36
C LEU A 130 -6.49 -17.22 -35.52
N ARG A 131 -5.27 -17.75 -35.37
CA ARG A 131 -4.65 -18.65 -36.36
C ARG A 131 -5.37 -20.00 -36.46
N ALA A 132 -5.91 -20.50 -35.36
CA ALA A 132 -6.69 -21.74 -35.36
C ALA A 132 -8.03 -21.56 -36.11
N ILE A 133 -8.64 -20.36 -36.03
CA ILE A 133 -9.92 -20.06 -36.69
C ILE A 133 -9.73 -19.75 -38.19
N SER A 134 -8.63 -19.08 -38.56
CA SER A 134 -8.38 -18.69 -39.96
C SER A 134 -6.90 -18.66 -40.29
N THR A 135 -6.54 -19.29 -41.42
CA THR A 135 -5.19 -19.23 -42.01
C THR A 135 -4.96 -17.98 -42.86
N ILE A 136 -6.01 -17.18 -43.10
CA ILE A 136 -5.94 -15.96 -43.91
C ILE A 136 -5.14 -14.90 -43.15
N PRO A 137 -4.16 -14.23 -43.77
CA PRO A 137 -3.36 -13.19 -43.11
C PRO A 137 -4.14 -11.86 -43.04
N TYR A 138 -5.29 -11.85 -42.35
CA TYR A 138 -6.19 -10.71 -42.22
C TYR A 138 -5.48 -9.44 -41.74
N GLY A 139 -4.54 -9.56 -40.80
CA GLY A 139 -3.75 -8.43 -40.30
C GLY A 139 -2.86 -7.80 -41.38
N SER A 140 -2.29 -8.59 -42.29
CA SER A 140 -1.49 -8.09 -43.41
C SER A 140 -2.38 -7.42 -44.47
N HIS A 141 -3.52 -8.04 -44.77
CA HIS A 141 -4.51 -7.47 -45.69
C HIS A 141 -5.04 -6.12 -45.19
N HIS A 142 -5.38 -6.05 -43.91
CA HIS A 142 -5.81 -4.81 -43.26
C HIS A 142 -4.71 -3.75 -43.26
N LYS A 143 -3.47 -4.08 -42.91
CA LYS A 143 -2.34 -3.14 -42.97
C LYS A 143 -2.14 -2.58 -44.38
N THR A 144 -2.22 -3.44 -45.40
CA THR A 144 -2.11 -3.01 -46.81
C THR A 144 -3.29 -2.14 -47.24
N ALA A 145 -4.51 -2.50 -46.81
CA ALA A 145 -5.69 -1.68 -47.05
C ALA A 145 -5.54 -0.30 -46.38
N SER A 146 -5.16 -0.26 -45.10
CA SER A 146 -4.97 0.94 -44.28
C SER A 146 -3.90 1.88 -44.83
N LYS A 147 -2.71 1.37 -45.18
CA LYS A 147 -1.61 2.17 -45.76
C LYS A 147 -1.99 2.87 -47.07
N GLY A 148 -2.82 2.22 -47.90
CA GLY A 148 -3.25 2.80 -49.18
C GLY A 148 -4.55 3.61 -49.08
N ARG A 149 -4.94 4.08 -47.90
CA ARG A 149 -6.08 5.01 -47.76
C ARG A 149 -5.58 6.44 -47.97
N LEU A 150 -6.38 7.22 -48.68
CA LEU A 150 -6.19 8.67 -48.72
C LEU A 150 -6.62 9.25 -47.38
N GLU A 151 -5.77 10.06 -46.76
CA GLU A 151 -6.07 10.69 -45.48
C GLU A 151 -7.36 11.52 -45.55
N GLY A 152 -8.19 11.42 -44.52
CA GLY A 152 -9.51 12.10 -44.46
C GLY A 152 -10.61 11.47 -45.32
N SER A 153 -10.27 10.63 -46.31
CA SER A 153 -11.25 9.94 -47.14
C SER A 153 -12.03 8.88 -46.37
N GLY A 154 -13.29 8.68 -46.74
CA GLY A 154 -14.17 7.67 -46.13
C GLY A 154 -14.72 8.03 -44.76
N ARG A 155 -14.26 9.10 -44.11
CA ARG A 155 -14.79 9.58 -42.81
C ARG A 155 -16.29 9.88 -42.85
N TRP A 156 -16.81 10.27 -44.02
CA TRP A 156 -18.25 10.46 -44.22
C TRP A 156 -19.07 9.24 -43.81
N LEU A 157 -18.54 8.02 -43.94
CA LEU A 157 -19.22 6.78 -43.53
C LEU A 157 -19.38 6.73 -42.01
N LEU A 158 -18.34 7.13 -41.27
CA LEU A 158 -18.35 7.15 -39.80
C LEU A 158 -19.32 8.20 -39.24
N SER A 159 -19.54 9.27 -40.00
CA SER A 159 -20.52 10.32 -39.65
C SER A 159 -21.96 9.96 -39.99
N LYS A 160 -22.23 8.86 -40.71
CA LYS A 160 -23.61 8.49 -41.06
C LYS A 160 -24.36 7.94 -39.84
N PRO A 161 -25.63 8.35 -39.61
CA PRO A 161 -26.46 7.78 -38.55
C PRO A 161 -26.54 6.25 -38.60
N VAL A 162 -26.66 5.69 -39.80
CA VAL A 162 -26.72 4.23 -40.04
C VAL A 162 -25.51 3.49 -39.46
N PHE A 163 -24.30 4.06 -39.57
CA PHE A 163 -23.09 3.48 -38.98
C PHE A 163 -23.14 3.56 -37.46
N GLY A 164 -23.48 4.73 -36.91
CA GLY A 164 -23.58 4.95 -35.47
C GLY A 164 -24.62 4.05 -34.80
N GLU A 165 -25.78 3.87 -35.44
CA GLU A 165 -26.82 2.95 -34.99
C GLU A 165 -26.35 1.50 -35.02
N TRP A 166 -25.75 1.06 -36.13
CA TRP A 166 -25.20 -0.29 -36.25
C TRP A 166 -24.15 -0.58 -35.17
N ARG A 167 -23.22 0.35 -34.93
CA ARG A 167 -22.16 0.22 -33.92
C ARG A 167 -22.71 0.14 -32.48
N LYS A 168 -23.81 0.83 -32.19
CA LYS A 168 -24.40 0.90 -30.84
C LYS A 168 -25.35 -0.26 -30.52
N ARG A 169 -25.72 -1.09 -31.50
CA ARG A 169 -26.64 -2.21 -31.25
C ARG A 169 -25.99 -3.25 -30.33
N SER A 170 -26.72 -3.66 -29.30
CA SER A 170 -26.31 -4.70 -28.34
C SER A 170 -26.49 -6.13 -28.87
N TYR A 171 -27.05 -6.29 -30.06
CA TYR A 171 -27.31 -7.56 -30.71
C TYR A 171 -26.63 -7.63 -32.08
N SER A 172 -26.42 -8.86 -32.57
CA SER A 172 -25.80 -9.12 -33.86
C SER A 172 -26.55 -8.41 -34.99
N SER A 173 -25.85 -7.56 -35.74
CA SER A 173 -26.43 -6.80 -36.85
C SER A 173 -25.41 -6.63 -37.98
N VAL A 174 -25.90 -6.48 -39.21
CA VAL A 174 -25.07 -6.42 -40.42
C VAL A 174 -25.21 -5.04 -41.06
N LEU A 175 -24.08 -4.40 -41.34
CA LEU A 175 -24.00 -3.19 -42.16
C LEU A 175 -23.54 -3.55 -43.58
N TRP A 176 -24.40 -3.34 -44.56
CA TRP A 176 -24.10 -3.65 -45.95
C TRP A 176 -23.59 -2.43 -46.72
N LEU A 177 -22.38 -2.52 -47.28
CA LEU A 177 -21.80 -1.48 -48.12
C LEU A 177 -21.84 -1.89 -49.60
N HIS A 178 -22.71 -1.25 -50.37
CA HIS A 178 -22.86 -1.51 -51.81
C HIS A 178 -22.08 -0.50 -52.66
N GLY A 179 -21.61 -0.94 -53.83
CA GLY A 179 -20.92 -0.08 -54.80
C GLY A 179 -20.25 -0.88 -55.91
N ILE A 180 -19.92 -0.21 -57.01
CA ILE A 180 -19.24 -0.82 -58.18
C ILE A 180 -17.84 -1.39 -57.82
N PRO A 181 -17.30 -2.34 -58.60
CA PRO A 181 -15.91 -2.77 -58.46
C PRO A 181 -14.96 -1.56 -58.48
N GLY A 182 -13.91 -1.58 -57.64
CA GLY A 182 -12.95 -0.47 -57.54
C GLY A 182 -13.40 0.75 -56.72
N SER A 183 -14.65 0.81 -56.24
CA SER A 183 -15.18 1.98 -55.49
C SER A 183 -14.61 2.19 -54.08
N GLY A 184 -13.54 1.48 -53.70
CA GLY A 184 -12.90 1.66 -52.39
C GLY A 184 -13.57 0.96 -51.21
N LYS A 185 -14.53 0.04 -51.42
CA LYS A 185 -15.23 -0.70 -50.33
C LYS A 185 -14.26 -1.33 -49.32
N THR A 186 -13.19 -1.98 -49.78
CA THR A 186 -12.17 -2.58 -48.91
C THR A 186 -11.43 -1.55 -48.06
N LYS A 187 -11.18 -0.35 -48.61
CA LYS A 187 -10.56 0.76 -47.88
C LYS A 187 -11.51 1.32 -46.81
N LEU A 188 -12.81 1.41 -47.11
CA LEU A 188 -13.85 1.81 -46.17
C LEU A 188 -14.04 0.78 -45.05
N ALA A 189 -14.06 -0.52 -45.37
CA ALA A 189 -14.13 -1.58 -44.37
C ALA A 189 -12.90 -1.56 -43.44
N SER A 190 -11.71 -1.34 -43.99
CA SER A 190 -10.50 -1.15 -43.20
C SER A 190 -10.58 0.10 -42.31
N LEU A 191 -11.15 1.22 -42.78
CA LEU A 191 -11.39 2.38 -41.93
C LEU A 191 -12.32 2.05 -40.75
N VAL A 192 -13.38 1.28 -40.98
CA VAL A 192 -14.32 0.85 -39.94
C VAL A 192 -13.63 -0.05 -38.90
N VAL A 193 -12.77 -0.98 -39.33
CA VAL A 193 -12.02 -1.86 -38.41
C VAL A 193 -11.07 -1.08 -37.50
N ASP A 194 -10.49 0.02 -37.97
CA ASP A 194 -9.61 0.86 -37.15
C ASP A 194 -10.37 1.73 -36.13
N GLU A 195 -11.67 1.93 -36.32
CA GLU A 195 -12.52 2.77 -35.47
C GLU A 195 -13.25 1.98 -34.38
N ILE A 196 -13.31 0.65 -34.49
CA ILE A 196 -13.96 -0.27 -33.53
C ILE A 196 -12.97 -0.68 -32.45
#